data_AF-A0A938VSJ9-F1
#
_entry.id   AF-A0A938VSJ9-F1
#
_cell.length_a   1.000
_cell.length_b   1.000
_cell.length_c   1.000
_cell.angle_alpha   90.00
_cell.angle_beta   90.00
_cell.angle_gamma   90.00
#
_symmetry.space_group_name_H-M   'P 1'
#
loop_
_entity.id
_entity.type
_entity.pdbx_description
1 polymer ?
#
loop_
_entity_poly.entity_id
_entity_poly.type
_entity_poly.pdbx_seq_one_letter_code
_entity_poly.pdbx_strand_id
1 'polypeptide(L)'
;MTVPPLIRLATRPTPLARAQSALVVRWLRALGPDLQVEIVPIRSAGDVDQTRPIEALGRGAFAKAVQAALLDGRADLAVHSFKDLPTTPALDLTVAAVPVRADPRDVLVAGPIRSVAALPHGAVVGTDSPRRRTQLALQRPDVVFVPIRGSVETRVRKVADGTVAATVLARAGLERAGLAQAISAVLEPPDFLPAPAQGALAVETRATDIVLRRLVERIDDPAARAATTAERAFLRTLEGGCSVPA
;
A
#
# COMPACT_ATOMS: atom_id res chain seq x y z
N MET A 1 26.65 4.28 19.97
CA MET A 1 25.57 3.28 20.14
C MET A 1 25.60 2.36 18.93
N THR A 2 25.62 1.05 19.14
CA THR A 2 25.63 0.03 18.07
C THR A 2 24.20 -0.35 17.70
N VAL A 3 23.99 -0.87 16.48
CA VAL A 3 22.70 -1.45 16.09
C VAL A 3 22.36 -2.56 17.09
N PRO A 4 21.11 -2.65 17.58
CA PRO A 4 20.74 -3.74 18.48
C PRO A 4 20.96 -5.10 17.81
N PRO A 5 21.30 -6.15 18.58
CA PRO A 5 21.53 -7.48 18.03
C PRO A 5 20.28 -8.07 17.34
N LEU A 6 19.10 -7.54 17.66
CA LEU A 6 17.81 -7.90 17.08
C LEU A 6 17.03 -6.63 16.73
N ILE A 7 16.56 -6.54 15.49
CA ILE A 7 15.67 -5.47 15.01
C ILE A 7 14.23 -5.99 14.98
N ARG A 8 13.30 -5.28 15.63
CA ARG A 8 11.88 -5.61 15.62
C ARG A 8 11.14 -4.80 14.55
N LEU A 9 10.59 -5.49 13.55
CA LEU A 9 9.84 -4.91 12.43
C LEU A 9 8.34 -5.02 12.69
N ALA A 10 7.68 -3.89 12.94
CA ALA A 10 6.23 -3.83 13.08
C ALA A 10 5.51 -3.92 11.74
N THR A 11 4.49 -4.77 11.67
CA THR A 11 3.62 -4.91 10.49
C THR A 11 2.20 -5.28 10.88
N ARG A 12 1.23 -4.99 10.01
CA ARG A 12 -0.11 -5.56 10.13
C ARG A 12 -0.10 -7.08 9.94
N PRO A 13 -1.02 -7.82 10.56
CA PRO A 13 -1.13 -9.27 10.43
C PRO A 13 -1.80 -9.73 9.12
N THR A 14 -2.00 -8.83 8.14
CA THR A 14 -2.57 -9.21 6.84
C THR A 14 -1.53 -9.90 5.94
N PRO A 15 -1.92 -10.84 5.06
CA PRO A 15 -0.98 -11.53 4.18
C PRO A 15 -0.09 -10.59 3.36
N LEU A 16 -0.69 -9.58 2.70
CA LEU A 16 0.07 -8.59 1.92
C LEU A 16 1.09 -7.81 2.76
N ALA A 17 0.70 -7.32 3.94
CA ALA A 17 1.63 -6.60 4.82
C ALA A 17 2.79 -7.47 5.31
N ARG A 18 2.52 -8.76 5.60
CA ARG A 18 3.57 -9.73 5.94
C ARG A 18 4.50 -9.99 4.77
N ALA A 19 3.97 -10.12 3.55
CA ALA A 19 4.77 -10.28 2.34
C ALA A 19 5.66 -9.05 2.09
N GLN A 20 5.13 -7.84 2.24
CA GLN A 20 5.88 -6.59 2.15
C GLN A 20 7.00 -6.51 3.20
N SER A 21 6.69 -6.88 4.44
CA SER A 21 7.67 -6.94 5.52
C SER A 21 8.76 -7.96 5.26
N ALA A 22 8.42 -9.14 4.73
CA ALA A 22 9.40 -10.16 4.35
C ALA A 22 10.36 -9.68 3.26
N LEU A 23 9.91 -8.84 2.31
CA LEU A 23 10.79 -8.20 1.33
C LEU A 23 11.82 -7.31 2.03
N VAL A 24 11.37 -6.45 2.95
CA VAL A 24 12.26 -5.55 3.70
C VAL A 24 13.22 -6.32 4.60
N VAL A 25 12.76 -7.37 5.29
CA VAL A 25 13.62 -8.27 6.07
C VAL A 25 14.73 -8.85 5.18
N ARG A 26 14.38 -9.32 3.97
CA ARG A 26 15.37 -9.87 3.05
C ARG A 26 16.42 -8.83 2.64
N TRP A 27 16.00 -7.60 2.32
CA TRP A 27 16.93 -6.53 1.99
C TRP A 27 17.83 -6.14 3.16
N LEU A 28 17.29 -6.05 4.37
CA LEU A 28 18.07 -5.74 5.57
C LEU A 28 19.08 -6.86 5.86
N ARG A 29 18.68 -8.14 5.82
CA ARG A 29 19.58 -9.29 6.02
C ARG A 29 20.71 -9.36 4.99
N ALA A 30 20.47 -8.88 3.77
CA ALA A 30 21.53 -8.80 2.75
C ALA A 30 22.62 -7.76 3.08
N LEU A 31 22.40 -6.86 4.05
CA LEU A 31 23.39 -5.88 4.48
C LEU A 31 24.48 -6.45 5.39
N GLY A 32 24.25 -7.62 5.99
CA GLY A 32 25.21 -8.30 6.87
C GLY A 32 24.65 -9.61 7.46
N PRO A 33 25.47 -10.68 7.55
CA PRO A 33 25.01 -12.02 7.94
C PRO A 33 24.51 -12.11 9.38
N ASP A 34 25.02 -11.26 10.27
CA ASP A 34 24.64 -11.26 11.69
C ASP A 34 23.37 -10.46 11.98
N LEU A 35 22.80 -9.78 10.97
CA LEU A 35 21.65 -8.91 11.19
C LEU A 35 20.37 -9.74 11.40
N GLN A 36 19.91 -9.80 12.65
CA GLN A 36 18.65 -10.43 12.98
C GLN A 36 17.49 -9.43 12.89
N VAL A 37 16.43 -9.85 12.20
CA VAL A 37 15.18 -9.09 12.10
C VAL A 37 14.02 -10.02 12.41
N GLU A 38 13.22 -9.64 13.41
CA GLU A 38 12.00 -10.31 13.84
C GLU A 38 10.78 -9.48 13.39
N ILE A 39 9.74 -10.15 12.91
CA ILE A 39 8.48 -9.50 12.53
C ILE A 39 7.54 -9.50 13.74
N VAL A 40 7.14 -8.31 14.19
CA VAL A 40 6.19 -8.09 15.28
C VAL A 40 4.82 -7.73 14.70
N PRO A 41 3.83 -8.64 14.73
CA PRO A 41 2.50 -8.37 14.22
C PRO A 41 1.75 -7.40 15.14
N ILE A 42 1.26 -6.29 14.58
CA ILE A 42 0.47 -5.27 15.28
C ILE A 42 -0.97 -5.33 14.80
N ARG A 43 -1.89 -5.70 15.69
CA ARG A 43 -3.33 -5.66 15.43
C ARG A 43 -3.84 -4.23 15.58
N SER A 44 -4.55 -3.72 14.57
CA SER A 44 -5.24 -2.43 14.65
C SER A 44 -6.75 -2.62 14.87
N ALA A 45 -7.44 -1.58 15.38
CA ALA A 45 -8.90 -1.61 15.53
C ALA A 45 -9.61 -1.86 14.18
N GLY A 46 -9.07 -1.35 13.07
CA GLY A 46 -9.61 -1.59 11.73
C GLY A 46 -9.36 -3.01 11.19
N ASP A 47 -8.47 -3.79 11.80
CA ASP A 47 -8.35 -5.23 11.50
C ASP A 47 -9.41 -6.05 12.27
N VAL A 48 -9.91 -5.51 13.39
CA VAL A 48 -10.93 -6.15 14.25
C VAL A 48 -12.35 -5.78 13.78
N ASP A 49 -12.55 -4.55 13.30
CA ASP A 49 -13.85 -4.04 12.87
C ASP A 49 -13.95 -3.93 11.34
N GLN A 50 -14.65 -4.87 10.73
CA GLN A 50 -14.93 -4.92 9.28
C GLN A 50 -16.33 -4.40 8.92
N THR A 51 -17.12 -3.91 9.87
CA THR A 51 -18.53 -3.54 9.63
C THR A 51 -18.70 -2.05 9.35
N ARG A 52 -17.80 -1.18 9.83
CA ARG A 52 -17.84 0.26 9.56
C ARG A 52 -17.15 0.65 8.24
N PRO A 53 -17.61 1.71 7.54
CA PRO A 53 -16.89 2.28 6.41
C PRO A 53 -15.45 2.66 6.78
N ILE A 54 -14.47 2.45 5.89
CA ILE A 54 -13.05 2.79 6.11
C ILE A 54 -12.86 4.30 6.35
N GLU A 55 -13.78 5.10 5.81
CA GLU A 55 -13.91 6.53 6.04
C GLU A 55 -14.25 6.83 7.50
N ALA A 56 -15.09 5.99 8.13
CA ALA A 56 -15.50 6.08 9.53
C ALA A 56 -14.44 5.55 10.52
N LEU A 57 -13.49 4.72 10.06
CA LEU A 57 -12.34 4.28 10.87
C LEU A 57 -11.26 5.38 11.01
N GLY A 58 -11.35 6.44 10.19
CA GLY A 58 -10.36 7.52 10.14
C GLY A 58 -9.17 7.17 9.25
N ARG A 59 -8.77 8.11 8.38
CA ARG A 59 -7.64 7.92 7.45
C ARG A 59 -6.35 7.63 8.24
N GLY A 60 -5.61 6.60 7.82
CA GLY A 60 -4.37 6.20 8.49
C GLY A 60 -4.58 5.38 9.76
N ALA A 61 -5.79 4.95 10.12
CA ALA A 61 -6.02 4.12 11.32
C ALA A 61 -5.10 2.88 11.39
N PHE A 62 -4.86 2.26 10.24
CA PHE A 62 -3.93 1.13 10.11
C PHE A 62 -2.47 1.52 10.34
N ALA A 63 -2.04 2.68 9.82
CA ALA A 63 -0.71 3.20 10.02
C ALA A 63 -0.50 3.62 11.48
N LYS A 64 -1.47 4.28 12.11
CA LYS A 64 -1.41 4.77 13.49
C LYS A 64 -1.12 3.68 14.51
N ALA A 65 -1.74 2.50 14.40
CA ALA A 65 -1.48 1.40 15.33
C ALA A 65 -0.03 0.88 15.24
N VAL A 66 0.49 0.79 14.01
CA VAL A 66 1.88 0.39 13.74
C VAL A 66 2.86 1.49 14.19
N GLN A 67 2.54 2.76 13.94
CA GLN A 67 3.30 3.92 14.39
C GLN A 67 3.37 4.01 15.93
N ALA A 68 2.27 3.75 16.63
CA ALA A 68 2.27 3.66 18.09
C ALA A 68 3.24 2.58 18.60
N ALA A 69 3.39 1.46 17.89
CA ALA A 69 4.37 0.43 18.26
C ALA A 69 5.83 0.92 18.16
N LEU A 70 6.13 1.86 17.24
CA LEU A 70 7.43 2.50 17.18
C LEU A 70 7.64 3.49 18.32
N LEU A 71 6.64 4.31 18.61
CA LEU A 71 6.70 5.35 19.65
C LEU A 71 6.78 4.74 21.06
N ASP A 72 6.02 3.67 21.33
CA ASP A 72 6.02 2.98 22.61
C ASP A 72 7.21 2.02 22.79
N GLY A 73 8.13 1.96 21.81
CA GLY A 73 9.32 1.09 21.86
C GLY A 73 9.03 -0.41 21.74
N ARG A 74 7.83 -0.81 21.31
CA ARG A 74 7.46 -2.22 21.06
C ARG A 74 8.09 -2.77 19.77
N ALA A 75 8.43 -1.90 18.84
CA ALA A 75 9.15 -2.22 17.61
C ALA A 75 10.17 -1.12 17.29
N ASP A 76 11.10 -1.40 16.37
CA ASP A 76 12.22 -0.52 16.01
C ASP A 76 12.02 0.15 14.66
N LEU A 77 11.44 -0.57 13.70
CA LEU A 77 11.03 -0.03 12.40
C LEU A 77 9.69 -0.61 11.96
N ALA A 78 9.02 0.06 11.04
CA ALA A 78 7.76 -0.38 10.46
C ALA A 78 7.80 -0.36 8.94
N VAL A 79 7.00 -1.21 8.30
CA VAL A 79 6.85 -1.25 6.84
C VAL A 79 5.42 -0.91 6.45
N HIS A 80 5.29 0.04 5.54
CA HIS A 80 4.01 0.50 5.03
C HIS A 80 3.98 0.47 3.50
N SER A 81 2.81 0.21 2.92
CA SER A 81 2.52 0.70 1.57
C SER A 81 2.57 2.23 1.61
N PHE A 82 3.44 2.85 0.81
CA PHE A 82 3.71 4.29 0.99
C PHE A 82 2.50 5.18 0.65
N LYS A 83 1.65 4.74 -0.30
CA LYS A 83 0.38 5.40 -0.62
C LYS A 83 -0.62 5.45 0.54
N ASP A 84 -0.48 4.57 1.53
CA ASP A 84 -1.40 4.48 2.68
C ASP A 84 -0.92 5.35 3.87
N LEU A 85 0.32 5.87 3.82
CA LEU A 85 0.84 6.78 4.84
C LEU A 85 0.29 8.20 4.65
N PRO A 86 -0.16 8.87 5.75
CA PRO A 86 -0.51 10.28 5.72
C PRO A 86 0.60 11.13 5.12
N THR A 87 0.24 12.19 4.39
CA THR A 87 1.19 13.16 3.83
C THR A 87 1.70 14.16 4.87
N THR A 88 0.96 14.34 5.96
CA THR A 88 1.38 15.13 7.11
C THR A 88 2.57 14.46 7.81
N PRO A 89 3.66 15.20 8.10
CA PRO A 89 4.78 14.68 8.87
C PRO A 89 4.34 14.26 10.27
N ALA A 90 4.89 13.16 10.78
CA ALA A 90 4.89 12.85 12.22
C ALA A 90 6.26 13.27 12.76
N LEU A 91 6.31 14.23 13.68
CA LEU A 91 7.59 14.83 14.13
C LEU A 91 8.55 13.80 14.76
N ASP A 92 8.00 12.80 15.43
CA ASP A 92 8.78 11.77 16.15
C ASP A 92 9.15 10.56 15.27
N LEU A 93 8.66 10.51 14.04
CA LEU A 93 8.88 9.41 13.10
C LEU A 93 9.51 9.92 11.81
N THR A 94 10.20 9.04 11.09
CA THR A 94 10.80 9.39 9.81
C THR A 94 10.80 8.21 8.86
N VAL A 95 10.55 8.49 7.58
CA VAL A 95 10.71 7.50 6.51
C VAL A 95 12.20 7.36 6.19
N ALA A 96 12.85 6.44 6.91
CA ALA A 96 14.27 6.13 6.83
C ALA A 96 14.66 5.61 5.44
N ALA A 97 13.81 4.77 4.83
CA ALA A 97 14.04 4.25 3.47
C ALA A 97 12.76 4.17 2.64
N VAL A 98 12.93 4.41 1.34
CA VAL A 98 12.00 4.10 0.26
C VAL A 98 12.74 3.15 -0.68
N PRO A 99 12.60 1.83 -0.49
CA PRO A 99 13.28 0.86 -1.35
C PRO A 99 12.75 0.88 -2.78
N VAL A 100 13.43 0.13 -3.67
CA VAL A 100 13.08 0.01 -5.09
C VAL A 100 11.57 -0.18 -5.27
N ARG A 101 10.98 0.71 -6.07
CA ARG A 101 9.54 0.78 -6.32
C ARG A 101 9.10 -0.36 -7.23
N ALA A 102 8.06 -1.08 -6.82
CA ALA A 102 7.39 -2.05 -7.71
C ALA A 102 6.50 -1.31 -8.72
N ASP A 103 6.01 -2.02 -9.74
CA ASP A 103 5.16 -1.44 -10.78
C ASP A 103 3.98 -0.63 -10.18
N PRO A 104 3.92 0.70 -10.43
CA PRO A 104 2.94 1.56 -9.80
C PRO A 104 1.54 1.43 -10.43
N ARG A 105 1.41 0.79 -11.60
CA ARG A 105 0.18 0.76 -12.39
C ARG A 105 -0.97 0.06 -11.66
N ASP A 106 -2.18 0.49 -11.99
CA ASP A 106 -3.38 -0.25 -11.65
C ASP A 106 -3.64 -1.34 -12.70
N VAL A 107 -4.39 -2.36 -12.31
CA VAL A 107 -4.79 -3.45 -13.18
C VAL A 107 -6.29 -3.71 -13.04
N LEU A 108 -6.89 -4.13 -14.13
CA LEU A 108 -8.22 -4.73 -14.13
C LEU A 108 -8.11 -6.19 -13.65
N VAL A 109 -9.02 -6.59 -12.79
CA VAL A 109 -9.29 -8.00 -12.43
C VAL A 109 -10.73 -8.26 -12.80
N ALA A 110 -10.96 -9.05 -13.86
CA ALA A 110 -12.27 -9.21 -14.49
C ALA A 110 -12.43 -10.61 -15.15
N GLY A 111 -11.81 -11.64 -14.57
CA GLY A 111 -11.87 -13.01 -15.10
C GLY A 111 -11.37 -13.10 -16.55
N PRO A 112 -12.21 -13.56 -17.51
CA PRO A 112 -11.82 -13.73 -18.92
C PRO A 112 -11.75 -12.41 -19.71
N ILE A 113 -12.27 -11.30 -19.18
CA ILE A 113 -12.23 -10.00 -19.85
C ILE A 113 -10.78 -9.52 -19.90
N ARG A 114 -10.38 -8.84 -20.98
CA ARG A 114 -8.97 -8.45 -21.26
C ARG A 114 -8.75 -6.95 -21.41
N SER A 115 -9.78 -6.13 -21.24
CA SER A 115 -9.66 -4.67 -21.26
C SER A 115 -10.88 -4.03 -20.59
N VAL A 116 -10.76 -2.75 -20.21
CA VAL A 116 -11.89 -1.94 -19.73
C VAL A 116 -12.98 -1.80 -20.80
N ALA A 117 -12.59 -1.61 -22.05
CA ALA A 117 -13.52 -1.51 -23.18
C ALA A 117 -14.37 -2.78 -23.37
N ALA A 118 -13.81 -3.95 -23.04
CA ALA A 118 -14.50 -5.24 -23.15
C ALA A 118 -15.43 -5.57 -21.97
N LEU A 119 -15.58 -4.70 -20.97
CA LEU A 119 -16.58 -4.91 -19.92
C LEU A 119 -18.00 -4.91 -20.53
N PRO A 120 -18.90 -5.83 -20.12
CA PRO A 120 -20.30 -5.79 -20.54
C PRO A 120 -20.96 -4.45 -20.24
N HIS A 121 -22.00 -4.11 -21.01
CA HIS A 121 -22.80 -2.93 -20.71
C HIS A 121 -23.43 -3.06 -19.32
N GLY A 122 -23.37 -2.02 -18.50
CA GLY A 122 -23.91 -2.05 -17.13
C GLY A 122 -23.14 -2.96 -16.16
N ALA A 123 -21.89 -3.34 -16.49
CA ALA A 123 -21.08 -4.21 -15.62
C ALA A 123 -20.93 -3.62 -14.21
N VAL A 124 -21.05 -4.48 -13.20
CA VAL A 124 -20.87 -4.10 -11.80
C VAL A 124 -19.38 -4.15 -11.42
N VAL A 125 -18.78 -3.00 -11.11
CA VAL A 125 -17.37 -2.88 -10.75
C VAL A 125 -17.20 -2.53 -9.27
N GLY A 126 -16.49 -3.39 -8.55
CA GLY A 126 -16.16 -3.17 -7.14
C GLY A 126 -14.97 -2.22 -6.97
N THR A 127 -15.15 -1.06 -6.34
CA THR A 127 -14.04 -0.20 -5.88
C THR A 127 -14.49 0.81 -4.83
N ASP A 128 -13.71 0.93 -3.74
CA ASP A 128 -13.87 2.00 -2.75
C ASP A 128 -12.99 3.23 -3.05
N SER A 129 -12.19 3.21 -4.12
CA SER A 129 -11.28 4.30 -4.47
C SER A 129 -12.01 5.34 -5.33
N PRO A 130 -12.16 6.60 -4.86
CA PRO A 130 -12.74 7.67 -5.68
C PRO A 130 -11.94 7.92 -6.95
N ARG A 131 -10.60 7.93 -6.86
CA ARG A 131 -9.69 8.05 -8.02
C ARG A 131 -10.01 7.00 -9.09
N ARG A 132 -10.03 5.72 -8.72
CA ARG A 132 -10.29 4.63 -9.69
C ARG A 132 -11.68 4.70 -10.28
N ARG A 133 -12.68 5.03 -9.45
CA ARG A 133 -14.07 5.22 -9.90
C ARG A 133 -14.16 6.34 -10.92
N THR A 134 -13.60 7.51 -10.63
CA THR A 134 -13.66 8.67 -11.52
C THR A 134 -12.97 8.38 -12.84
N GLN A 135 -11.75 7.82 -12.82
CA GLN A 135 -11.03 7.50 -14.07
C GLN A 135 -11.73 6.42 -14.90
N LEU A 136 -12.31 5.40 -14.26
CA LEU A 136 -13.06 4.37 -14.98
C LEU A 136 -14.38 4.91 -15.55
N ALA A 137 -15.09 5.77 -14.80
CA ALA A 137 -16.34 6.38 -15.26
C ALA A 137 -16.14 7.30 -16.47
N LEU A 138 -14.97 7.94 -16.61
CA LEU A 138 -14.62 8.71 -17.80
C LEU A 138 -14.49 7.83 -19.05
N GLN A 139 -14.02 6.59 -18.90
CA GLN A 139 -13.86 5.65 -20.01
C GLN A 139 -15.15 4.84 -20.28
N ARG A 140 -15.91 4.53 -19.22
CA ARG A 140 -17.10 3.66 -19.22
C ARG A 140 -18.18 4.25 -18.32
N PRO A 141 -18.94 5.26 -18.79
CA PRO A 141 -19.98 5.92 -17.99
C PRO A 141 -21.18 5.00 -17.67
N ASP A 142 -21.31 3.88 -18.37
CA ASP A 142 -22.37 2.89 -18.19
C ASP A 142 -22.12 1.88 -17.05
N VAL A 143 -20.89 1.80 -16.54
CA VAL A 143 -20.51 0.86 -15.47
C VAL A 143 -21.15 1.25 -14.14
N VAL A 144 -21.64 0.26 -13.40
CA VAL A 144 -22.22 0.45 -12.06
C VAL A 144 -21.16 0.19 -11.00
N PHE A 145 -20.90 1.16 -10.14
CA PHE A 145 -19.90 1.03 -9.07
C PHE A 145 -20.52 0.57 -7.76
N VAL A 146 -19.93 -0.45 -7.14
CA VAL A 146 -20.30 -0.90 -5.79
C VAL A 146 -19.10 -0.88 -4.85
N PRO A 147 -19.31 -0.62 -3.54
CA PRO A 147 -18.24 -0.76 -2.56
C PRO A 147 -17.67 -2.18 -2.52
N ILE A 148 -16.36 -2.33 -2.31
CA ILE A 148 -15.72 -3.64 -2.16
C ILE A 148 -14.66 -3.65 -1.05
N ARG A 149 -15.04 -4.27 0.07
CA ARG A 149 -14.17 -4.47 1.23
C ARG A 149 -13.46 -5.83 1.20
N GLY A 150 -12.41 -5.93 2.00
CA GLY A 150 -11.59 -7.11 2.17
C GLY A 150 -10.16 -6.92 1.67
N SER A 151 -9.31 -7.91 1.94
CA SER A 151 -7.94 -7.94 1.44
C SER A 151 -7.90 -8.11 -0.08
N VAL A 152 -6.71 -8.04 -0.68
CA VAL A 152 -6.52 -8.27 -2.12
C VAL A 152 -7.07 -9.63 -2.53
N GLU A 153 -6.81 -10.67 -1.74
CA GLU A 153 -7.31 -12.03 -1.93
C GLU A 153 -8.84 -12.09 -1.91
N THR A 154 -9.47 -11.43 -0.94
CA THR A 154 -10.94 -11.37 -0.85
C THR A 154 -11.54 -10.69 -2.07
N ARG A 155 -10.92 -9.61 -2.56
CA ARG A 155 -11.41 -8.86 -3.72
C ARG A 155 -11.26 -9.65 -5.01
N VAL A 156 -10.15 -10.37 -5.20
CA VAL A 156 -9.97 -11.30 -6.33
C VAL A 156 -11.01 -12.41 -6.29
N ARG A 157 -11.28 -12.98 -5.11
CA ARG A 157 -12.31 -14.02 -4.95
C ARG A 157 -13.71 -13.53 -5.31
N LYS A 158 -14.07 -12.31 -4.89
CA LYS A 158 -15.35 -11.66 -5.25
C LYS A 158 -15.56 -11.43 -6.76
N VAL A 159 -14.47 -11.39 -7.54
CA VAL A 159 -14.58 -11.42 -9.01
C VAL A 159 -14.77 -12.85 -9.49
N ALA A 160 -13.97 -13.78 -8.96
CA ALA A 160 -14.01 -15.19 -9.37
C ALA A 160 -15.35 -15.87 -9.07
N ASP A 161 -16.03 -15.50 -7.98
CA ASP A 161 -17.35 -16.01 -7.58
C ASP A 161 -18.52 -15.24 -8.19
N GLY A 162 -18.26 -14.18 -8.96
CA GLY A 162 -19.28 -13.37 -9.64
C GLY A 162 -19.98 -12.34 -8.75
N THR A 163 -19.54 -12.11 -7.51
CA THR A 163 -20.08 -11.02 -6.64
C THR A 163 -20.00 -9.65 -7.33
N VAL A 164 -18.92 -9.40 -8.07
CA VAL A 164 -18.77 -8.26 -8.98
C VAL A 164 -18.20 -8.73 -10.31
N ALA A 165 -18.53 -8.05 -11.41
CA ALA A 165 -18.00 -8.39 -12.73
C ALA A 165 -16.51 -8.06 -12.86
N ALA A 166 -16.06 -7.00 -12.18
CA ALA A 166 -14.65 -6.65 -12.12
C ALA A 166 -14.28 -5.85 -10.86
N THR A 167 -12.99 -5.74 -10.59
CA THR A 167 -12.41 -4.76 -9.66
C THR A 167 -11.12 -4.19 -10.23
N VAL A 168 -10.68 -3.05 -9.70
CA VAL A 168 -9.39 -2.44 -10.05
C VAL A 168 -8.47 -2.48 -8.83
N LEU A 169 -7.29 -3.08 -8.99
CA LEU A 169 -6.30 -3.28 -7.93
C LEU A 169 -4.94 -2.73 -8.33
N ALA A 170 -4.07 -2.48 -7.34
CA ALA A 170 -2.69 -2.10 -7.61
C ALA A 170 -1.92 -3.35 -8.06
N ARG A 171 -1.19 -3.26 -9.17
CA ARG A 171 -0.40 -4.38 -9.69
C ARG A 171 0.58 -4.92 -8.67
N ALA A 172 1.36 -4.02 -8.05
CA ALA A 172 2.30 -4.37 -6.99
C ALA A 172 1.66 -5.11 -5.80
N GLY A 173 0.38 -4.87 -5.51
CA GLY A 173 -0.34 -5.57 -4.45
C GLY A 173 -0.62 -7.03 -4.80
N LEU A 174 -1.01 -7.30 -6.05
CA LEU A 174 -1.25 -8.65 -6.54
C LEU A 174 0.05 -9.45 -6.67
N GLU A 175 1.09 -8.86 -7.24
CA GLU A 175 2.39 -9.52 -7.42
C GLU A 175 2.98 -9.93 -6.07
N ARG A 176 2.97 -9.04 -5.08
CA ARG A 176 3.46 -9.33 -3.72
C ARG A 176 2.62 -10.37 -2.99
N ALA A 177 1.33 -10.47 -3.32
CA ALA A 177 0.43 -11.48 -2.77
C ALA A 177 0.49 -12.83 -3.51
N GLY A 178 1.31 -12.97 -4.57
CA GLY A 178 1.35 -14.19 -5.38
C GLY A 178 0.09 -14.40 -6.24
N LEU A 179 -0.56 -13.30 -6.63
CA LEU A 179 -1.84 -13.27 -7.36
C LEU A 179 -1.72 -12.59 -8.73
N ALA A 180 -0.52 -12.55 -9.32
CA ALA A 180 -0.29 -11.92 -10.63
C ALA A 180 -1.13 -12.55 -11.76
N GLN A 181 -1.47 -13.83 -11.65
CA GLN A 181 -2.35 -14.55 -12.57
C GLN A 181 -3.79 -14.03 -12.62
N ALA A 182 -4.22 -13.25 -11.62
CA ALA A 182 -5.55 -12.62 -11.61
C ALA A 182 -5.60 -11.34 -12.46
N ILE A 183 -4.46 -10.86 -12.97
CA ILE A 183 -4.39 -9.66 -13.79
C ILE A 183 -5.03 -9.93 -15.15
N SER A 184 -6.13 -9.23 -15.42
CA SER A 184 -6.85 -9.28 -16.70
C SER A 184 -6.27 -8.30 -17.72
N ALA A 185 -5.93 -7.09 -17.26
CA ALA A 185 -5.34 -6.03 -18.09
C ALA A 185 -4.54 -5.06 -17.23
N VAL A 186 -3.47 -4.50 -17.77
CA VAL A 186 -2.74 -3.38 -17.14
C VAL A 186 -3.38 -2.07 -17.60
N LEU A 187 -3.58 -1.15 -16.67
CA LEU A 187 -4.14 0.17 -16.95
C LEU A 187 -2.98 1.17 -17.03
N GLU A 188 -2.73 1.68 -18.24
CA GLU A 188 -1.55 2.51 -18.55
C GLU A 188 -1.83 4.00 -18.36
N PRO A 189 -0.86 4.79 -17.86
CA PRO A 189 -0.84 6.23 -18.03
C PRO A 189 -0.73 6.64 -19.52
N PRO A 190 -1.24 7.81 -19.92
CA PRO A 190 -1.94 8.81 -19.10
C PRO A 190 -3.42 8.48 -18.84
N ASP A 191 -3.96 7.45 -19.50
CA ASP A 191 -5.40 7.13 -19.48
C ASP A 191 -5.88 6.63 -18.11
N PHE A 192 -4.97 6.04 -17.32
CA PHE A 192 -5.25 5.63 -15.95
C PHE A 192 -4.06 5.89 -15.01
N LEU A 193 -4.06 7.05 -14.36
CA LEU A 193 -3.02 7.49 -13.44
C LEU A 193 -3.06 6.73 -12.10
N PRO A 194 -1.92 6.22 -11.60
CA PRO A 194 -1.84 5.54 -10.32
C PRO A 194 -1.96 6.52 -9.14
N ALA A 195 -2.26 5.99 -7.95
CA ALA A 195 -2.25 6.84 -6.74
C ALA A 195 -0.81 7.27 -6.41
N PRO A 196 -0.61 8.49 -5.85
CA PRO A 196 0.68 8.92 -5.32
C PRO A 196 1.32 7.86 -4.41
N ALA A 197 2.59 7.57 -4.66
CA ALA A 197 3.41 6.55 -4.03
C ALA A 197 2.90 5.10 -4.14
N GLN A 198 1.98 4.80 -5.07
CA GLN A 198 1.57 3.41 -5.34
C GLN A 198 2.76 2.58 -5.83
N GLY A 199 2.87 1.34 -5.34
CA GLY A 199 3.98 0.45 -5.65
C GLY A 199 5.19 0.61 -4.73
N ALA A 200 5.39 1.78 -4.11
CA ALA A 200 6.47 2.01 -3.16
C ALA A 200 6.14 1.46 -1.76
N LEU A 201 7.20 1.04 -1.05
CA LEU A 201 7.15 0.78 0.38
C LEU A 201 7.85 1.94 1.10
N ALA A 202 7.36 2.26 2.29
CA ALA A 202 8.04 3.17 3.21
C ALA A 202 8.49 2.37 4.44
N VAL A 203 9.76 2.51 4.79
CA VAL A 203 10.33 1.97 6.01
C VAL A 203 10.47 3.11 7.00
N GLU A 204 9.65 3.09 8.05
CA GLU A 204 9.55 4.15 9.05
C GLU A 204 10.30 3.74 10.33
N THR A 205 11.01 4.68 10.94
CA THR A 205 11.70 4.52 12.23
C THR A 205 11.35 5.69 13.14
N ARG A 206 11.72 5.60 14.42
CA ARG A 206 11.81 6.80 15.28
C ARG A 206 12.83 7.77 14.69
N ALA A 207 12.52 9.07 14.71
CA ALA A 207 13.40 10.12 14.20
C ALA A 207 14.72 10.21 14.99
N THR A 208 14.67 9.88 16.28
CA THR A 208 15.80 9.92 17.21
C THR A 208 16.74 8.70 17.13
N ASP A 209 16.32 7.63 16.46
CA ASP A 209 17.11 6.39 16.33
C ASP A 209 18.12 6.48 15.17
N ILE A 210 19.11 7.36 15.32
CA ILE A 210 20.08 7.70 14.27
C ILE A 210 20.87 6.48 13.79
N VAL A 211 21.17 5.54 14.68
CA VAL A 211 21.96 4.34 14.37
C VAL A 211 21.17 3.39 13.49
N LEU A 212 19.93 3.08 13.88
CA LEU A 212 19.05 2.25 13.06
C LEU A 212 18.75 2.92 11.72
N ARG A 213 18.52 4.25 11.73
CA ARG A 213 18.21 4.99 10.51
C ARG A 213 19.33 4.88 9.48
N ARG A 214 20.59 5.06 9.87
CA ARG A 214 21.75 4.91 8.98
C ARG A 214 21.87 3.50 8.39
N LEU A 215 21.49 2.47 9.15
CA LEU A 215 21.45 1.10 8.63
C LEU A 215 20.35 0.94 7.59
N VAL A 216 19.13 1.41 7.90
CA VAL A 216 17.95 1.29 7.05
C VAL A 216 18.10 2.12 5.77
N GLU A 217 18.74 3.29 5.82
CA GLU A 217 19.06 4.13 4.67
C GLU A 217 19.86 3.38 3.59
N ARG A 218 20.56 2.28 3.92
CA ARG A 218 21.29 1.46 2.93
C ARG A 218 20.40 0.69 1.97
N ILE A 219 19.11 0.51 2.27
CA ILE A 219 18.13 -0.10 1.36
C ILE A 219 17.28 0.96 0.64
N ASP A 220 17.63 2.24 0.79
CA ASP A 220 16.97 3.33 0.09
C ASP A 220 17.30 3.33 -1.40
N ASP A 221 16.29 3.57 -2.23
CA ASP A 221 16.46 3.78 -3.66
C ASP A 221 16.24 5.26 -4.00
N PRO A 222 17.28 6.00 -4.45
CA PRO A 222 17.17 7.43 -4.73
C PRO A 222 16.09 7.77 -5.76
N ALA A 223 15.88 6.92 -6.76
CA ALA A 223 14.88 7.13 -7.80
C ALA A 223 13.45 7.00 -7.24
N ALA A 224 13.18 5.92 -6.50
CA ALA A 224 11.90 5.73 -5.82
C ALA A 224 11.63 6.85 -4.81
N ARG A 225 12.65 7.26 -4.03
CA ARG A 225 12.52 8.37 -3.08
C ARG A 225 12.16 9.67 -3.80
N ALA A 226 12.91 10.07 -4.83
CA ALA A 226 12.66 11.30 -5.56
C ALA A 226 11.23 11.34 -6.15
N ALA A 227 10.82 10.27 -6.83
CA ALA A 227 9.48 10.17 -7.41
C ALA A 227 8.38 10.27 -6.36
N THR A 228 8.50 9.49 -5.28
CA THR A 228 7.46 9.49 -4.23
C THR A 228 7.45 10.77 -3.40
N THR A 229 8.58 11.45 -3.22
CA THR A 229 8.64 12.78 -2.61
C THR A 229 7.88 13.81 -3.45
N ALA A 230 8.08 13.83 -4.77
CA ALA A 230 7.37 14.74 -5.67
C ALA A 230 5.85 14.46 -5.66
N GLU A 231 5.45 13.20 -5.82
CA GLU A 231 4.04 12.77 -5.82
C GLU A 231 3.34 13.11 -4.49
N ARG A 232 4.02 12.90 -3.36
CA ARG A 232 3.46 13.19 -2.03
C ARG A 232 3.44 14.68 -1.71
N ALA A 233 4.41 15.46 -2.21
CA ALA A 233 4.38 16.91 -2.10
C ALA A 233 3.18 17.48 -2.85
N PHE A 234 2.92 17.01 -4.08
CA PHE A 234 1.72 17.36 -4.84
C PHE A 234 0.44 17.05 -4.06
N LEU A 235 0.30 15.83 -3.54
CA LEU A 235 -0.88 15.42 -2.77
C LEU A 235 -1.07 16.26 -1.49
N ARG A 236 0.03 16.64 -0.82
CA ARG A 236 -0.01 17.50 0.37
C ARG A 236 -0.48 18.92 0.04
N THR A 237 0.00 19.49 -1.06
CA THR A 237 -0.32 20.87 -1.47
C THR A 237 -1.76 21.03 -1.91
N LEU A 238 -2.38 20.01 -2.51
CA LEU A 238 -3.79 20.05 -2.89
C LEU A 238 -4.77 20.08 -1.70
N GLU A 239 -4.26 20.18 -0.47
CA GLU A 239 -4.98 19.91 0.80
C GLU A 239 -5.82 18.62 0.73
N GLY A 240 -5.35 17.73 -0.14
CA GLY A 240 -6.03 16.55 -0.58
C GLY A 240 -5.93 15.49 0.47
N GLY A 241 -6.88 15.55 1.40
CA GLY A 241 -7.51 14.35 1.91
C GLY A 241 -7.66 13.24 0.84
N CYS A 242 -7.86 11.98 1.24
CA CYS A 242 -8.18 10.86 0.33
C CYS A 242 -9.53 11.07 -0.39
N SER A 243 -10.19 12.21 -0.15
CA SER A 243 -11.41 12.71 -0.79
C SER A 243 -11.14 13.44 -2.10
N VAL A 244 -9.92 13.88 -2.38
CA VAL A 244 -9.54 14.36 -3.72
C VAL A 244 -9.28 13.11 -4.57
N PRO A 245 -9.87 12.99 -5.77
CA PRO A 245 -9.63 11.88 -6.69
C PRO A 245 -8.23 12.00 -7.36
N ALA A 246 -7.18 12.21 -6.55
CA ALA A 246 -5.78 12.30 -6.94
C ALA A 246 -5.08 10.95 -6.82
#